data_AF-A0AAN4UVV5-F1
#
_entry.id   AF-A0AAN4UVV5-F1
#
_cell.length_a   1.000
_cell.length_b   1.000
_cell.length_c   1.000
_cell.angle_alpha   90.00
_cell.angle_beta   90.00
_cell.angle_gamma   90.00
#
_symmetry.space_group_name_H-M   'P 1'
#
loop_
_entity.id
_entity.type
_entity.pdbx_description
1 polymer ?
#
loop_
_entity_poly.entity_id
_entity_poly.type
_entity_poly.pdbx_seq_one_letter_code
_entity_poly.pdbx_strand_id
1 'polypeptide(L)' 'MHIGAVSRDGADDCVLEQMGEAGIDLRHIAHIDVPTGHAIVQVADSGENAITIYPGANEALTGEMIEGGWLRPRRASG' A
#
# COMPACT_ATOMS: atom_id res chain seq x y z
N MET A 1 10.38 0.28 5.35
CA MET A 1 9.86 -0.19 4.04
C MET A 1 8.36 -0.32 4.14
N HIS A 2 7.64 -0.15 3.05
CA HIS A 2 6.21 -0.42 2.94
C HIS A 2 5.96 -1.51 1.88
N ILE A 3 4.98 -2.37 2.11
CA ILE A 3 4.61 -3.49 1.25
C ILE A 3 3.13 -3.34 0.93
N GLY A 4 2.77 -3.26 -0.34
CA GLY A 4 1.39 -3.05 -0.74
C GLY A 4 1.18 -3.03 -2.25
N ALA A 5 -0.06 -2.74 -2.65
CA ALA A 5 -0.42 -2.53 -4.05
C ALA A 5 -1.36 -1.33 -4.20
N VAL A 6 -1.17 -0.58 -5.28
CA VAL A 6 -2.04 0.52 -5.70
C VAL A 6 -2.44 0.34 -7.17
N SER A 7 -3.45 1.08 -7.61
CA SER A 7 -3.88 1.15 -9.00
C SER A 7 -2.75 1.65 -9.91
N ARG A 8 -2.71 1.16 -11.15
CA ARG A 8 -1.78 1.65 -12.19
C ARG A 8 -2.16 3.03 -12.75
N ASP A 9 -3.35 3.54 -12.44
CA ASP A 9 -3.86 4.81 -12.99
C ASP A 9 -3.13 6.08 -12.50
N GLY A 10 -2.24 5.95 -11.52
CA GLY A 10 -1.45 7.06 -10.97
C GLY A 10 -2.21 7.93 -9.96
N ALA A 11 -3.43 7.54 -9.55
CA ALA A 11 -4.22 8.32 -8.59
C ALA A 11 -3.53 8.48 -7.23
N ASP A 12 -2.68 7.53 -6.84
CA ASP A 12 -1.98 7.51 -5.55
C ASP A 12 -0.52 8.02 -5.62
N ASP A 13 -0.07 8.52 -6.78
CA ASP A 13 1.32 8.94 -6.98
C ASP A 13 1.75 10.01 -5.96
N CYS A 14 0.87 10.98 -5.66
CA CYS A 14 1.15 12.02 -4.67
C CYS A 14 1.35 11.44 -3.25
N VAL A 15 0.62 10.38 -2.89
CA VAL A 15 0.79 9.70 -1.60
C VAL A 15 2.12 8.97 -1.56
N LEU A 16 2.47 8.26 -2.64
CA LEU A 16 3.75 7.58 -2.76
C LEU A 16 4.93 8.57 -2.72
N GLU A 17 4.82 9.72 -3.37
CA GLU A 17 5.83 10.79 -3.29
C GLU A 17 6.06 11.24 -1.85
N GLN A 18 5.00 11.57 -1.12
CA GLN A 18 5.09 11.98 0.29
C GLN A 18 5.72 10.91 1.19
N MET A 19 5.36 9.63 0.95
CA MET A 19 5.98 8.52 1.68
C MET A 19 7.47 8.40 1.36
N GLY A 20 7.85 8.59 0.10
CA GLY A 20 9.25 8.60 -0.33
C GLY A 20 10.05 9.74 0.28
N GLU A 21 9.49 10.95 0.32
CA GLU A 21 10.08 12.12 0.98
C GLU A 21 10.28 11.90 2.48
N ALA A 22 9.36 11.16 3.13
CA ALA A 22 9.49 10.74 4.52
C ALA A 22 10.54 9.61 4.74
N GLY A 23 11.25 9.18 3.69
CA GLY A 23 12.29 8.15 3.76
C GLY A 23 11.74 6.71 3.79
N ILE A 24 10.46 6.52 3.43
CA ILE A 24 9.87 5.18 3.34
C ILE A 24 10.36 4.53 2.04
N ASP A 25 10.90 3.31 2.17
CA ASP A 25 11.25 2.48 1.03
C ASP A 25 9.99 1.89 0.36
N LEU A 26 9.73 2.33 -0.88
CA LEU A 26 8.55 2.02 -1.70
C LEU A 26 8.84 1.06 -2.86
N ARG A 27 10.04 0.46 -2.94
CA ARG A 27 10.39 -0.53 -3.98
C ARG A 27 9.46 -1.75 -3.99
N HIS A 28 8.72 -1.88 -2.92
CA HIS A 28 7.79 -2.92 -2.57
C HIS A 28 6.34 -2.36 -2.65
N ILE A 29 6.04 -1.55 -3.66
CA ILE A 29 4.66 -1.21 -3.99
C ILE A 29 4.38 -1.69 -5.40
N ALA A 30 3.40 -2.58 -5.53
CA ALA A 30 2.97 -3.09 -6.82
C ALA A 30 1.94 -2.13 -7.44
N HIS A 31 2.14 -1.76 -8.70
CA HIS A 31 1.09 -1.09 -9.48
C HIS A 31 0.34 -2.16 -10.27
N ILE A 32 -0.96 -2.29 -10.04
CA ILE A 32 -1.81 -3.34 -10.63
C ILE A 32 -3.09 -2.76 -11.24
N ASP A 33 -3.77 -3.52 -12.10
CA ASP A 33 -4.98 -3.07 -12.80
C ASP A 33 -6.24 -3.33 -11.96
N VAL A 34 -6.19 -2.91 -10.69
CA VAL A 34 -7.29 -2.98 -9.71
C VAL A 34 -7.36 -1.63 -8.99
N PRO A 35 -8.55 -1.04 -8.77
CA PRO A 35 -8.65 0.23 -8.05
C PRO A 35 -8.02 0.15 -6.66
N THR A 36 -7.32 1.21 -6.24
CA THR A 36 -6.71 1.28 -4.91
C THR A 36 -7.77 1.13 -3.83
N GLY A 37 -7.42 0.41 -2.75
CA GLY A 37 -8.28 0.31 -1.59
C GLY A 37 -8.50 1.68 -0.96
N HIS A 38 -9.71 1.97 -0.50
CA HIS A 38 -10.02 3.23 0.17
C HIS A 38 -10.80 3.00 1.45
N ALA A 39 -10.70 3.96 2.36
CA ALA A 39 -11.46 3.98 3.60
C ALA A 39 -12.34 5.22 3.66
N ILE A 40 -13.59 5.06 4.07
CA ILE A 40 -14.46 6.16 4.48
C ILE A 40 -14.46 6.16 6.00
N VAL A 41 -13.94 7.23 6.60
CA VAL A 41 -13.91 7.41 8.06
C VAL A 41 -14.99 8.42 8.43
N GLN A 42 -16.00 7.96 9.17
CA GLN A 42 -17.08 8.77 9.72
C GLN A 42 -16.85 8.94 11.22
N VAL A 43 -17.08 10.15 11.74
CA VAL A 43 -17.07 10.41 13.18
C VAL A 43 -18.52 10.40 13.63
N ALA A 44 -18.87 9.47 14.52
CA ALA A 44 -20.20 9.39 15.10
C ALA A 44 -20.43 10.55 16.09
N ASP A 45 -21.68 10.82 16.44
CA ASP A 45 -22.03 11.84 17.45
C ASP A 45 -21.38 11.57 18.81
N SER A 46 -21.02 10.31 19.10
CA SER A 46 -20.26 9.90 20.29
C SER A 46 -18.77 10.31 20.25
N GLY A 47 -18.26 10.73 19.09
CA GLY A 47 -16.84 10.97 18.83
C GLY A 47 -16.07 9.72 18.37
N GLU A 48 -16.73 8.58 18.22
CA GLU A 48 -16.10 7.34 17.75
C GLU A 48 -15.91 7.33 16.23
N ASN A 49 -14.84 6.69 15.76
CA ASN A 49 -14.61 6.47 14.34
C ASN A 49 -15.37 5.22 13.86
N ALA A 50 -16.29 5.40 12.93
CA ALA A 50 -16.88 4.34 12.11
C ALA A 50 -16.18 4.30 10.75
N ILE A 51 -15.52 3.18 10.43
CA ILE A 51 -14.67 3.07 9.24
C ILE A 51 -15.27 2.01 8.29
N THR A 52 -15.56 2.42 7.06
CA THR A 52 -15.97 1.52 5.98
C THR A 52 -14.81 1.34 5.01
N ILE A 53 -14.43 0.09 4.74
CA ILE A 53 -13.28 -0.25 3.91
C ILE A 53 -13.73 -0.84 2.58
N TYR A 54 -13.22 -0.28 1.49
CA TYR A 54 -13.13 -0.96 0.21
C TYR A 54 -11.69 -1.49 0.06
N PRO A 55 -11.47 -2.81 0.07
CA PRO A 55 -10.12 -3.37 0.13
C PRO A 55 -9.31 -3.13 -1.15
N GLY A 56 -9.96 -3.17 -2.32
CA GLY A 56 -9.34 -2.87 -3.62
C GLY A 56 -8.05 -3.65 -3.89
N ALA A 57 -7.04 -2.96 -4.42
CA ALA A 57 -5.74 -3.52 -4.76
C ALA A 57 -5.04 -4.28 -3.61
N ASN A 58 -5.35 -3.94 -2.34
CA ASN A 58 -4.75 -4.61 -1.19
C ASN A 58 -5.15 -6.09 -1.06
N GLU A 59 -6.39 -6.43 -1.42
CA GLU A 59 -6.89 -7.81 -1.39
C GLU A 59 -6.42 -8.64 -2.59
N ALA A 60 -5.95 -7.98 -3.65
CA ALA A 60 -5.40 -8.64 -4.84
C ALA A 60 -3.94 -9.13 -4.66
N LEU A 61 -3.31 -8.85 -3.52
CA LEU A 61 -1.97 -9.35 -3.21
C LEU A 61 -1.97 -10.88 -3.09
N THR A 62 -1.05 -11.53 -3.78
CA THR A 62 -0.87 -12.99 -3.74
C THR A 62 0.45 -13.37 -3.07
N GLY A 63 0.56 -14.61 -2.59
CA GLY A 63 1.80 -15.13 -2.01
C GLY A 63 2.97 -15.06 -3.00
N GLU A 64 2.73 -15.31 -4.29
CA GLU A 64 3.74 -15.23 -5.34
C GLU A 64 4.30 -13.80 -5.49
N MET A 65 3.43 -12.79 -5.42
CA MET A 65 3.85 -11.38 -5.44
C MET A 65 4.79 -11.04 -4.27
N ILE A 66 4.65 -11.71 -3.12
CA ILE A 66 5.46 -11.49 -1.91
C ILE A 66 6.76 -12.32 -1.97
N GLU A 67 6.68 -13.57 -2.39
CA GLU A 67 7.82 -14.51 -2.40
C GLU A 67 8.84 -14.20 -3.51
N GLY A 68 8.39 -13.66 -4.65
CA GLY A 68 9.22 -13.39 -5.82
C GLY A 68 10.31 -12.32 -5.66
N GLY A 69 10.37 -11.60 -4.53
CA GLY A 69 11.38 -10.53 -4.36
C GLY A 69 11.44 -9.79 -3.01
N TRP A 70 10.57 -10.08 -2.04
CA TRP A 70 10.32 -9.15 -0.92
C TRP A 70 10.88 -9.63 0.42
N LEU A 71 11.01 -10.95 0.62
CA LEU A 71 11.46 -11.56 1.88
C LEU A 71 12.95 -11.96 1.91
N ARG A 72 13.76 -11.60 0.90
CA ARG A 72 15.19 -11.95 0.92
C ARG A 72 15.99 -10.92 1.74
N PRO A 73 16.61 -11.31 2.88
CA PRO A 73 17.52 -10.41 3.59
C PRO A 73 18.66 -10.01 2.67
N ARG A 74 19.04 -8.73 2.66
CA ARG A 74 20.30 -8.31 2.02
C ARG A 74 21.43 -9.17 2.57
N ARG A 75 22.14 -9.91 1.71
CA ARG A 75 23.51 -10.31 2.06
C ARG A 75 24.26 -9.01 2.32
N ALA A 76 24.82 -8.86 3.53
CA ALA A 76 25.71 -7.76 3.83
C ALA A 76 26.84 -7.80 2.78
N SER A 77 26.86 -6.80 1.90
CA SER A 77 28.03 -6.48 1.09
C SER A 77 29.13 -6.08 2.08
N GLY A 78 30.14 -6.93 2.21
CA GLY A 78 31.40 -6.59 2.87
C GLY A 78 32.20 -5.57 2.08
#